data_AF-A0A4U8STY5-F1
#
_entry.id   AF-A0A4U8STY5-F1
#
_cell.length_a   1.000
_cell.length_b   1.000
_cell.length_c   1.000
_cell.angle_alpha   90.00
_cell.angle_beta   90.00
_cell.angle_gamma   90.00
#
_symmetry.space_group_name_H-M   'P 1'
#
loop_
_entity.id
_entity.type
_entity.pdbx_description
1 polymer ?
#
loop_
_entity_poly.entity_id
_entity_poly.type
_entity_poly.pdbx_seq_one_letter_code
_entity_poly.pdbx_strand_id
1 'polypeptide(L)'
;MQRFLQWYNKSTRNKIILFSVIFILALGYSFLHRPLGLIMWYQWSYPKEFEQMEANLRQVSSDEDKFLELYHNFYEKQNIDKRSKEIEKELLDYIDKLEIDLLATTFFGLEDLYLLAFVSKVMIYSNDLEWKLAYAIFKSYRLSKEQFQSYYDFFKSYNKFLFFVNGLDNDLHRSKLISAKWYANLFVLKFIGIALALTDLAEEQCSMKDDILDIMQKSYNEMQQINNVVTEANKNKKVDFFEKVLGFAQHSYNDAKESFNECK
;
A
#
# COMPACT_ATOMS: atom_id res chain seq x y z
N MET A 1 -24.70 26.07 -31.01
CA MET A 1 -25.22 26.70 -29.77
C MET A 1 -26.71 27.04 -29.85
N GLN A 2 -27.20 27.74 -30.88
CA GLN A 2 -28.64 28.06 -31.06
C GLN A 2 -29.57 26.83 -31.04
N ARG A 3 -29.22 25.75 -31.74
CA ARG A 3 -30.05 24.51 -31.77
C ARG A 3 -30.20 23.85 -30.39
N PHE A 4 -29.17 23.92 -29.55
CA PHE A 4 -29.20 23.38 -28.19
C PHE A 4 -30.10 24.23 -27.28
N LEU A 5 -29.99 25.56 -27.35
CA LEU A 5 -30.87 26.48 -26.62
C LEU A 5 -32.34 26.33 -27.02
N GLN A 6 -32.60 26.15 -28.32
CA GLN A 6 -33.93 25.87 -28.84
C GLN A 6 -34.48 24.53 -28.32
N TRP A 7 -33.66 23.48 -28.28
CA TRP A 7 -34.05 22.19 -27.69
C TRP A 7 -34.31 22.32 -26.18
N TYR A 8 -33.42 22.96 -25.42
CA TYR A 8 -33.54 23.14 -23.97
C TYR A 8 -34.82 23.92 -23.58
N ASN A 9 -35.14 24.99 -24.32
CA ASN A 9 -36.33 25.80 -24.07
C ASN A 9 -37.63 25.15 -24.55
N LYS A 10 -37.57 24.06 -25.35
CA LYS A 10 -38.74 23.42 -25.95
C LYS A 10 -39.70 22.78 -24.94
N SER A 11 -39.21 22.27 -23.80
CA SER A 11 -40.09 21.66 -22.79
C SER A 11 -39.41 21.53 -21.41
N THR A 12 -40.21 21.44 -20.35
CA THR A 12 -39.75 21.10 -19.00
C THR A 12 -39.02 19.75 -18.97
N ARG A 13 -39.45 18.78 -19.80
CA ARG A 13 -38.79 17.47 -19.93
C ARG A 13 -37.32 17.61 -20.37
N ASN A 14 -37.02 18.50 -21.31
CA ASN A 14 -35.65 18.69 -21.79
C ASN A 14 -34.75 19.34 -20.72
N LYS A 15 -35.33 20.23 -19.90
CA LYS A 15 -34.63 20.82 -18.75
C LYS A 15 -34.31 19.77 -17.69
N ILE A 16 -35.28 18.90 -17.38
CA ILE A 16 -35.10 17.76 -16.46
C ILE A 16 -34.01 16.82 -17.00
N ILE A 17 -34.06 16.44 -18.28
CA ILE A 17 -33.03 15.59 -18.90
C ILE A 17 -31.65 16.22 -18.75
N LEU A 18 -31.49 17.50 -19.09
CA LEU A 18 -30.20 18.17 -18.99
C LEU A 18 -29.71 18.24 -17.55
N PHE A 19 -30.59 18.60 -16.60
CA PHE A 19 -30.27 18.62 -15.19
C PHE A 19 -29.82 17.24 -14.70
N SER A 20 -30.57 16.17 -15.02
CA SER A 20 -30.22 14.80 -14.66
C SER A 20 -28.85 14.41 -15.21
N VAL A 21 -28.54 14.75 -16.46
CA VAL A 21 -27.23 14.47 -17.07
C VAL A 21 -26.11 15.21 -16.33
N ILE A 22 -26.27 16.51 -16.08
CA ILE A 22 -25.27 17.32 -15.34
C ILE A 22 -25.09 16.77 -13.93
N PHE A 23 -26.18 16.42 -13.25
CA PHE A 23 -26.17 15.88 -11.91
C PHE A 23 -25.45 14.52 -11.85
N ILE A 24 -25.74 13.61 -12.78
CA ILE A 24 -25.06 12.30 -12.87
C ILE A 24 -23.57 12.49 -13.15
N LEU A 25 -23.19 13.39 -14.07
CA LEU A 25 -21.78 13.67 -14.36
C LEU A 25 -21.06 14.29 -13.15
N ALA A 26 -21.72 15.21 -12.44
CA ALA A 26 -21.17 15.83 -11.24
C ALA A 26 -21.01 14.83 -10.10
N LEU A 27 -22.00 13.95 -9.88
CA LEU A 27 -21.90 12.85 -8.92
C LEU A 27 -20.79 11.88 -9.30
N GLY A 28 -20.76 11.44 -10.57
CA GLY A 28 -19.73 10.56 -11.10
C GLY A 28 -18.34 11.14 -10.88
N TYR A 29 -18.13 12.42 -11.20
CA TYR A 29 -16.87 13.10 -10.91
C TYR A 29 -16.57 13.16 -9.41
N SER A 30 -17.53 13.55 -8.59
CA SER A 30 -17.34 13.71 -7.14
C SER A 30 -16.88 12.42 -6.46
N PHE A 31 -17.46 11.27 -6.86
CA PHE A 31 -17.13 9.97 -6.29
C PHE A 31 -15.96 9.26 -6.99
N LEU A 32 -15.77 9.46 -8.30
CA LEU A 32 -14.78 8.70 -9.05
C LEU A 32 -13.46 9.42 -9.27
N HIS A 33 -13.40 10.76 -9.19
CA HIS A 33 -12.18 11.48 -9.57
C HIS A 33 -10.94 10.97 -8.82
N ARG A 34 -11.09 10.70 -7.52
CA ARG A 34 -10.00 10.24 -6.67
C ARG A 34 -9.64 8.77 -6.89
N PRO A 35 -10.56 7.79 -6.83
CA PRO A 35 -10.19 6.40 -7.11
C PRO A 35 -9.71 6.22 -8.55
N LEU A 36 -10.26 6.95 -9.53
CA LEU A 36 -9.72 6.97 -10.90
C LEU A 36 -8.34 7.62 -10.96
N GLY A 37 -8.09 8.68 -10.19
CA GLY A 37 -6.77 9.28 -10.06
C GLY A 37 -5.72 8.27 -9.60
N LEU A 38 -6.05 7.44 -8.61
CA LEU A 38 -5.19 6.37 -8.12
C LEU A 38 -4.95 5.29 -9.19
N ILE A 39 -6.00 4.85 -9.88
CA ILE A 39 -5.90 3.86 -10.97
C ILE A 39 -5.05 4.41 -12.13
N MET A 40 -5.25 5.67 -12.51
CA MET A 40 -4.49 6.34 -13.57
C MET A 40 -3.01 6.47 -13.18
N TRP A 41 -2.72 6.84 -11.93
CA TRP A 41 -1.36 6.84 -11.39
C TRP A 41 -0.73 5.44 -11.47
N TYR A 42 -1.45 4.39 -11.08
CA TYR A 42 -0.95 3.02 -11.18
C TYR A 42 -0.64 2.60 -12.61
N GLN A 43 -1.46 3.01 -13.57
CA GLN A 43 -1.26 2.66 -14.98
C GLN A 43 -0.07 3.40 -15.62
N TRP A 44 0.17 4.65 -15.26
CA TRP A 44 1.09 5.52 -16.01
C TRP A 44 2.33 5.97 -15.25
N SER A 45 2.29 6.02 -13.92
CA SER A 45 3.36 6.56 -13.08
C SER A 45 4.06 5.48 -12.27
N TYR A 46 3.31 4.49 -11.77
CA TYR A 46 3.85 3.46 -10.89
C TYR A 46 5.09 2.73 -11.44
N PRO A 47 5.16 2.25 -12.70
CA PRO A 47 6.34 1.52 -13.18
C PRO A 47 7.64 2.34 -13.08
N LYS A 48 7.57 3.63 -13.40
CA LYS A 48 8.71 4.54 -13.33
C LYS A 48 9.09 4.84 -11.88
N GLU A 49 8.12 5.09 -11.01
CA GLU A 49 8.38 5.36 -9.59
C GLU A 49 8.95 4.14 -8.88
N PHE A 50 8.44 2.96 -9.22
CA PHE A 50 8.93 1.68 -8.71
C PHE A 50 10.38 1.42 -9.11
N GLU A 51 10.72 1.59 -10.39
CA GLU A 51 12.09 1.46 -10.87
C GLU A 51 13.04 2.43 -10.16
N GLN A 52 12.62 3.69 -10.00
CA GLN A 52 13.41 4.73 -9.34
C GLN A 52 13.70 4.41 -7.87
N MET A 53 12.71 3.88 -7.14
CA MET A 53 12.81 3.65 -5.70
C MET A 53 13.40 2.29 -5.34
N GLU A 54 12.99 1.21 -6.01
CA GLU A 54 13.30 -0.15 -5.58
C GLU A 54 14.40 -0.81 -6.42
N ALA A 55 14.32 -0.71 -7.76
CA ALA A 55 15.29 -1.37 -8.64
C ALA A 55 16.69 -0.76 -8.47
N ASN A 56 16.77 0.56 -8.33
CA ASN A 56 18.02 1.25 -8.09
C ASN A 56 18.65 0.87 -6.74
N LEU A 57 17.86 0.80 -5.67
CA LEU A 57 18.34 0.41 -4.35
C LEU A 57 18.98 -0.98 -4.37
N ARG A 58 18.30 -1.95 -4.99
CA ARG A 58 18.80 -3.34 -5.11
C ARG A 58 20.10 -3.46 -5.89
N GLN A 59 20.37 -2.56 -6.83
CA GLN A 59 21.60 -2.60 -7.63
C GLN A 59 22.84 -2.13 -6.86
N VAL A 60 22.64 -1.30 -5.83
CA VAL A 60 23.75 -0.69 -5.08
C VAL A 60 23.81 -1.16 -3.62
N SER A 61 22.86 -1.95 -3.14
CA SER A 61 22.72 -2.32 -1.73
C SER A 61 23.89 -3.11 -1.14
N SER A 62 24.81 -3.62 -1.97
CA SER A 62 26.02 -4.34 -1.54
C SER A 62 27.32 -3.54 -1.67
N ASP A 63 27.26 -2.30 -2.17
CA ASP A 63 28.41 -1.44 -2.47
C ASP A 63 28.20 -0.11 -1.75
N GLU A 64 28.90 0.07 -0.61
CA GLU A 64 28.72 1.25 0.25
C GLU A 64 28.92 2.56 -0.50
N ASP A 65 30.00 2.68 -1.28
CA ASP A 65 30.34 3.94 -1.95
C ASP A 65 29.29 4.31 -3.01
N LYS A 66 28.86 3.33 -3.84
CA LYS A 66 27.80 3.56 -4.83
C LYS A 66 26.45 3.82 -4.18
N PHE A 67 26.15 3.13 -3.09
CA PHE A 67 24.92 3.37 -2.34
C PHE A 67 24.90 4.79 -1.79
N LEU A 68 25.97 5.24 -1.12
CA LEU A 68 26.04 6.58 -0.54
C LEU A 68 25.98 7.66 -1.61
N GLU A 69 26.67 7.47 -2.74
CA GLU A 69 26.56 8.38 -3.88
C GLU A 69 25.11 8.50 -4.34
N LEU A 70 24.42 7.37 -4.54
CA LEU A 70 23.03 7.37 -4.96
C LEU A 70 22.11 7.95 -3.89
N TYR A 71 22.31 7.64 -2.62
CA TYR A 71 21.55 8.17 -1.49
C TYR A 71 21.63 9.70 -1.45
N HIS A 72 22.83 10.28 -1.52
CA HIS A 72 22.99 11.74 -1.50
C HIS A 72 22.47 12.39 -2.80
N ASN A 73 22.71 11.80 -3.97
CA ASN A 73 22.34 12.40 -5.26
C ASN A 73 20.87 12.21 -5.67
N PHE A 74 20.22 11.17 -5.15
CA PHE A 74 18.81 10.87 -5.42
C PHE A 74 17.96 11.08 -4.17
N TYR A 75 18.22 10.35 -3.09
CA TYR A 75 17.35 10.34 -1.92
C TYR A 75 17.28 11.71 -1.23
N GLU A 76 18.43 12.28 -0.87
CA GLU A 76 18.48 13.59 -0.20
C GLU A 76 18.16 14.74 -1.18
N LYS A 77 18.82 14.76 -2.34
CA LYS A 77 18.66 15.86 -3.31
C LYS A 77 17.24 15.98 -3.87
N GLN A 78 16.53 14.86 -4.04
CA GLN A 78 15.13 14.87 -4.48
C GLN A 78 14.14 14.88 -3.30
N ASN A 79 14.62 14.98 -2.07
CA ASN A 79 13.81 15.13 -0.85
C ASN A 79 12.78 14.00 -0.73
N ILE A 80 13.24 12.76 -0.88
CA ILE A 80 12.40 11.56 -0.92
C ILE A 80 11.62 11.36 0.39
N ASP A 81 12.17 11.78 1.53
CA ASP A 81 11.49 11.79 2.82
C ASP A 81 10.24 12.70 2.79
N LYS A 82 10.34 13.89 2.20
CA LYS A 82 9.22 14.82 2.05
C LYS A 82 8.16 14.23 1.12
N ARG A 83 8.57 13.68 -0.01
CA ARG A 83 7.67 13.01 -0.95
C ARG A 83 6.94 11.83 -0.28
N SER A 84 7.64 11.07 0.55
CA SER A 84 7.06 9.94 1.28
C SER A 84 5.99 10.39 2.27
N LYS A 85 6.17 11.53 2.94
CA LYS A 85 5.13 12.15 3.78
C LYS A 85 3.92 12.63 3.00
N GLU A 86 4.10 13.07 1.75
CA GLU A 86 2.98 13.44 0.86
C GLU A 86 2.20 12.19 0.45
N ILE A 87 2.90 11.11 0.08
CA ILE A 87 2.29 9.81 -0.21
C ILE A 87 1.54 9.26 0.99
N GLU A 88 2.10 9.34 2.20
CA GLU A 88 1.44 8.93 3.44
C GLU A 88 0.09 9.63 3.63
N LYS A 89 0.06 10.96 3.47
CA LYS A 89 -1.19 11.75 3.57
C LYS A 89 -2.22 11.32 2.55
N GLU A 90 -1.80 11.10 1.31
CA GLU A 90 -2.70 10.61 0.26
C GLU A 90 -3.26 9.22 0.61
N LEU A 91 -2.40 8.29 1.07
CA LEU A 91 -2.81 6.95 1.50
C LEU A 91 -3.82 7.00 2.65
N LEU A 92 -3.61 7.87 3.63
CA LEU A 92 -4.56 8.09 4.72
C LEU A 92 -5.90 8.63 4.19
N ASP A 93 -5.89 9.55 3.21
CA ASP A 93 -7.12 10.06 2.59
C ASP A 93 -7.92 8.98 1.85
N TYR A 94 -7.22 8.04 1.19
CA TYR A 94 -7.85 6.87 0.58
C TYR A 94 -8.42 5.92 1.64
N ILE A 95 -7.68 5.64 2.72
CA ILE A 95 -8.15 4.78 3.83
C ILE A 95 -9.42 5.37 4.46
N ASP A 96 -9.41 6.68 4.74
CA ASP A 96 -10.53 7.35 5.41
C ASP A 96 -11.82 7.35 4.59
N LYS A 97 -11.72 7.19 3.26
CA LYS A 97 -12.88 7.16 2.37
C LYS A 97 -12.97 5.85 1.57
N LEU A 98 -12.32 4.79 2.08
CA LEU A 98 -12.20 3.50 1.44
C LEU A 98 -13.56 2.92 1.03
N GLU A 99 -14.54 2.97 1.93
CA GLU A 99 -15.89 2.45 1.69
C GLU A 99 -16.57 3.11 0.49
N ILE A 100 -16.46 4.45 0.39
CA ILE A 100 -17.08 5.23 -0.69
C ILE A 100 -16.35 4.98 -2.01
N ASP A 101 -15.02 4.96 -1.99
CA ASP A 101 -14.20 4.71 -3.18
C ASP A 101 -14.46 3.30 -3.73
N LEU A 102 -14.61 2.31 -2.85
CA LEU A 102 -14.94 0.94 -3.23
C LEU A 102 -16.36 0.82 -3.76
N LEU A 103 -17.35 1.39 -3.08
CA LEU A 103 -18.72 1.41 -3.58
C LEU A 103 -18.77 2.02 -4.99
N ALA A 104 -18.09 3.15 -5.19
CA ALA A 104 -18.02 3.81 -6.47
C ALA A 104 -17.33 2.93 -7.52
N THR A 105 -16.15 2.38 -7.22
CA THR A 105 -15.40 1.56 -8.19
C THR A 105 -16.08 0.24 -8.51
N THR A 106 -16.72 -0.42 -7.54
CA THR A 106 -17.54 -1.63 -7.76
C THR A 106 -18.70 -1.37 -8.71
N PHE A 107 -19.35 -0.20 -8.64
CA PHE A 107 -20.42 0.15 -9.57
C PHE A 107 -19.95 0.16 -11.05
N PHE A 108 -18.65 0.39 -11.28
CA PHE A 108 -18.03 0.38 -12.61
C PHE A 108 -17.17 -0.86 -12.89
N GLY A 109 -17.12 -1.84 -11.98
CA GLY A 109 -16.29 -3.04 -12.12
C GLY A 109 -14.78 -2.75 -12.08
N LEU A 110 -14.36 -1.72 -11.32
CA LEU A 110 -12.98 -1.25 -11.22
C LEU A 110 -12.34 -1.54 -9.86
N GLU A 111 -13.05 -2.21 -8.95
CA GLU A 111 -12.63 -2.41 -7.56
C GLU A 111 -11.30 -3.16 -7.43
N ASP A 112 -11.07 -4.18 -8.26
CA ASP A 112 -9.82 -4.94 -8.25
C ASP A 112 -8.62 -4.09 -8.69
N LEU A 113 -8.85 -3.22 -9.67
CA LEU A 113 -7.83 -2.27 -10.15
C LEU A 113 -7.54 -1.21 -9.10
N TYR A 114 -8.57 -0.72 -8.41
CA TYR A 114 -8.42 0.23 -7.31
C TYR A 114 -7.63 -0.36 -6.14
N LEU A 115 -7.99 -1.56 -5.69
CA LEU A 115 -7.29 -2.26 -4.61
C LEU A 115 -5.82 -2.52 -4.96
N LEU A 116 -5.55 -2.97 -6.19
CA LEU A 116 -4.19 -3.19 -6.66
C LEU A 116 -3.40 -1.88 -6.73
N ALA A 117 -4.00 -0.81 -7.25
CA ALA A 117 -3.38 0.51 -7.32
C ALA A 117 -3.05 1.07 -5.93
N PHE A 118 -3.95 0.88 -4.96
CA PHE A 118 -3.74 1.27 -3.57
C PHE A 118 -2.54 0.55 -2.95
N VAL A 119 -2.49 -0.79 -3.02
CA VAL A 119 -1.35 -1.53 -2.44
C VAL A 119 -0.04 -1.22 -3.16
N SER A 120 -0.06 -0.97 -4.46
CA SER A 120 1.14 -0.52 -5.20
C SER A 120 1.64 0.83 -4.71
N LYS A 121 0.75 1.75 -4.32
CA LYS A 121 1.14 3.03 -3.73
C LYS A 121 1.71 2.87 -2.32
N VAL A 122 1.15 1.94 -1.53
CA VAL A 122 1.71 1.54 -0.23
C VAL A 122 3.12 0.95 -0.38
N MET A 123 3.37 0.16 -1.43
CA MET A 123 4.71 -0.36 -1.71
C MET A 123 5.71 0.78 -1.96
N ILE A 124 5.34 1.80 -2.76
CA ILE A 124 6.20 2.98 -2.98
C ILE A 124 6.48 3.70 -1.66
N TYR A 125 5.48 3.89 -0.81
CA TYR A 125 5.67 4.46 0.53
C TYR A 125 6.66 3.63 1.37
N SER A 126 6.54 2.29 1.34
CA SER A 126 7.41 1.40 2.10
C SER A 126 8.89 1.47 1.71
N ASN A 127 9.19 1.89 0.47
CA ASN A 127 10.57 2.00 0.00
C ASN A 127 11.36 3.07 0.77
N ASP A 128 10.70 4.10 1.31
CA ASP A 128 11.34 5.08 2.20
C ASP A 128 12.05 4.40 3.39
N LEU A 129 11.38 3.43 4.01
CA LEU A 129 11.94 2.64 5.10
C LEU A 129 13.07 1.73 4.63
N GLU A 130 12.99 1.16 3.42
CA GLU A 130 14.08 0.36 2.86
C GLU A 130 15.35 1.18 2.60
N TRP A 131 15.22 2.38 2.07
CA TRP A 131 16.33 3.30 1.88
C TRP A 131 16.99 3.67 3.21
N LYS A 132 16.19 3.94 4.24
CA LYS A 132 16.66 4.21 5.60
C LYS A 132 17.35 3.00 6.23
N LEU A 133 16.84 1.79 6.00
CA LEU A 133 17.46 0.55 6.46
C LEU A 133 18.82 0.34 5.80
N ALA A 134 18.89 0.47 4.48
CA ALA A 134 20.15 0.37 3.75
C ALA A 134 21.16 1.41 4.24
N TYR A 135 20.72 2.64 4.47
CA TYR A 135 21.57 3.69 5.05
C TYR A 135 22.04 3.34 6.46
N ALA A 136 21.18 2.73 7.28
CA ALA A 136 21.55 2.28 8.62
C ALA A 136 22.62 1.20 8.63
N ILE A 137 22.58 0.26 7.68
CA ILE A 137 23.59 -0.79 7.55
C ILE A 137 24.98 -0.18 7.34
N PHE A 138 25.09 0.90 6.57
CA PHE A 138 26.38 1.55 6.28
C PHE A 138 26.79 2.61 7.30
N LYS A 139 25.84 3.38 7.85
CA LYS A 139 26.12 4.59 8.66
C LYS A 139 25.56 4.53 10.08
N SER A 140 25.10 3.37 10.56
CA SER A 140 24.57 3.18 11.92
C SER A 140 23.41 4.14 12.25
N TYR A 141 22.54 4.38 11.28
CA TYR A 141 21.32 5.18 11.45
C TYR A 141 20.26 4.46 12.29
N ARG A 142 19.52 5.24 13.09
CA ARG A 142 18.37 4.79 13.89
C ARG A 142 17.18 5.72 13.66
N LEU A 143 15.96 5.18 13.67
CA LEU A 143 14.75 5.97 13.68
C LEU A 143 14.63 6.71 15.02
N SER A 144 14.24 7.97 14.96
CA SER A 144 13.81 8.67 16.17
C SER A 144 12.48 8.10 16.67
N LYS A 145 12.18 8.33 17.95
CA LYS A 145 10.88 7.99 18.55
C LYS A 145 9.70 8.51 17.73
N GLU A 146 9.78 9.77 17.30
CA GLU A 146 8.74 10.42 16.49
C GLU A 146 8.57 9.76 15.11
N GLN A 147 9.68 9.37 14.48
CA GLN A 147 9.64 8.69 13.18
C GLN A 147 8.97 7.32 13.31
N PHE A 148 9.37 6.52 14.30
CA PHE A 148 8.73 5.23 14.56
C PHE A 148 7.23 5.39 14.86
N GLN A 149 6.85 6.36 15.69
CA GLN A 149 5.46 6.63 16.02
C GLN A 149 4.63 6.97 14.77
N SER A 150 5.15 7.81 13.87
CA SER A 150 4.48 8.15 12.61
C SER A 150 4.20 6.89 11.77
N TYR A 151 5.20 6.01 11.63
CA TYR A 151 5.04 4.75 10.91
C TYR A 151 4.02 3.82 11.57
N TYR A 152 4.01 3.74 12.91
CA TYR A 152 3.03 2.95 13.64
C TYR A 152 1.61 3.52 13.54
N ASP A 153 1.46 4.84 13.54
CA ASP A 153 0.15 5.49 13.36
C ASP A 153 -0.41 5.28 11.95
N PHE A 154 0.46 5.33 10.93
CA PHE A 154 0.09 4.89 9.58
C PHE A 154 -0.35 3.42 9.59
N PHE A 155 0.43 2.54 10.22
CA PHE A 155 0.12 1.11 10.29
C PHE A 155 -1.24 0.82 10.95
N LYS A 156 -1.56 1.50 12.05
CA LYS A 156 -2.89 1.41 12.69
C LYS A 156 -4.02 1.82 11.74
N SER A 157 -3.80 2.87 10.95
CA SER A 157 -4.77 3.31 9.95
C SER A 157 -4.90 2.28 8.81
N TYR A 158 -3.77 1.74 8.36
CA TYR A 158 -3.69 0.70 7.34
C TYR A 158 -4.42 -0.59 7.74
N ASN A 159 -4.46 -0.92 9.04
CA ASN A 159 -5.19 -2.09 9.53
C ASN A 159 -6.68 -2.08 9.17
N LYS A 160 -7.30 -0.89 9.02
CA LYS A 160 -8.69 -0.77 8.51
C LYS A 160 -8.81 -1.30 7.08
N PHE A 161 -7.87 -0.93 6.21
CA PHE A 161 -7.80 -1.43 4.85
C PHE A 161 -7.54 -2.94 4.81
N LEU A 162 -6.62 -3.41 5.66
CA LEU A 162 -6.29 -4.83 5.77
C LEU A 162 -7.51 -5.68 6.17
N PHE A 163 -8.25 -5.24 7.19
CA PHE A 163 -9.49 -5.89 7.62
C PHE A 163 -10.49 -6.03 6.48
N PHE A 164 -10.69 -4.95 5.70
CA PHE A 164 -11.59 -4.97 4.56
C PHE A 164 -11.13 -5.96 3.48
N VAL A 165 -9.88 -5.84 3.04
CA VAL A 165 -9.35 -6.64 1.93
C VAL A 165 -9.27 -8.13 2.27
N ASN A 166 -8.92 -8.45 3.51
CA ASN A 166 -8.90 -9.85 3.98
C ASN A 166 -10.31 -10.43 4.13
N GLY A 167 -11.33 -9.61 4.36
CA GLY A 167 -12.73 -10.02 4.38
C GLY A 167 -13.33 -10.37 3.01
N LEU A 168 -12.62 -10.08 1.91
CA LEU A 168 -13.05 -10.46 0.56
C LEU A 168 -12.73 -11.93 0.26
N ASP A 169 -13.65 -12.61 -0.42
CA ASP A 169 -13.46 -14.01 -0.83
C ASP A 169 -12.23 -14.18 -1.74
N ASN A 170 -11.53 -15.29 -1.55
CA ASN A 170 -10.39 -15.68 -2.40
C ASN A 170 -10.89 -16.22 -3.75
N ASP A 171 -11.35 -15.33 -4.63
CA ASP A 171 -11.77 -15.67 -5.99
C ASP A 171 -10.55 -15.70 -6.94
N LEU A 172 -10.15 -16.91 -7.35
CA LEU A 172 -9.05 -17.14 -8.29
C LEU A 172 -9.30 -16.56 -9.69
N HIS A 173 -10.55 -16.34 -10.08
CA HIS A 173 -10.88 -15.67 -11.34
C HIS A 173 -10.55 -14.17 -11.28
N ARG A 174 -10.37 -13.63 -10.07
CA ARG A 174 -9.98 -12.25 -9.78
C ARG A 174 -8.51 -12.19 -9.36
N SER A 175 -7.61 -12.54 -10.27
CA SER A 175 -6.15 -12.56 -10.01
C SER A 175 -5.59 -11.25 -9.45
N LYS A 176 -6.18 -10.10 -9.83
CA LYS A 176 -5.84 -8.79 -9.29
C LYS A 176 -6.22 -8.63 -7.82
N LEU A 177 -7.39 -9.13 -7.41
CA LEU A 177 -7.80 -9.16 -6.01
C LEU A 177 -6.83 -10.01 -5.19
N ILE A 178 -6.53 -11.23 -5.65
CA ILE A 178 -5.58 -12.12 -4.97
C ILE A 178 -4.21 -11.45 -4.82
N SER A 179 -3.74 -10.78 -5.86
CA SER A 179 -2.48 -10.03 -5.82
C SER A 179 -2.56 -8.88 -4.81
N ALA A 180 -3.67 -8.13 -4.79
CA ALA A 180 -3.87 -7.05 -3.83
C ALA A 180 -3.87 -7.54 -2.38
N LYS A 181 -4.60 -8.63 -2.09
CA LYS A 181 -4.60 -9.29 -0.77
C LYS A 181 -3.19 -9.73 -0.38
N TRP A 182 -2.46 -10.34 -1.30
CA TRP A 182 -1.09 -10.79 -1.05
C TRP A 182 -0.17 -9.62 -0.68
N TYR A 183 -0.11 -8.57 -1.51
CA TYR A 183 0.75 -7.41 -1.26
C TYR A 183 0.32 -6.62 -0.03
N ALA A 184 -0.97 -6.61 0.30
CA ALA A 184 -1.45 -5.94 1.50
C ALA A 184 -0.89 -6.58 2.78
N ASN A 185 -0.93 -7.91 2.86
CA ASN A 185 -0.40 -8.64 4.01
C ASN A 185 1.13 -8.67 4.00
N LEU A 186 1.77 -8.73 2.82
CA LEU A 186 3.23 -8.65 2.72
C LEU A 186 3.77 -7.31 3.24
N PHE A 187 3.06 -6.21 2.98
CA PHE A 187 3.42 -4.90 3.48
C PHE A 187 3.54 -4.90 5.01
N VAL A 188 2.57 -5.45 5.74
CA VAL A 188 2.58 -5.53 7.21
C VAL A 188 3.87 -6.18 7.70
N LEU A 189 4.19 -7.36 7.16
CA LEU A 189 5.31 -8.17 7.62
C LEU A 189 6.65 -7.50 7.32
N LYS A 190 6.77 -6.93 6.11
CA LYS A 190 7.97 -6.21 5.67
C LYS A 190 8.16 -4.91 6.46
N PHE A 191 7.11 -4.12 6.59
CA PHE A 191 7.14 -2.81 7.21
C PHE A 191 7.54 -2.90 8.69
N ILE A 192 6.94 -3.81 9.44
CA ILE A 192 7.24 -3.98 10.86
C ILE A 192 8.68 -4.49 11.04
N GLY A 193 9.09 -5.48 10.25
CA GLY A 193 10.47 -5.99 10.31
C GLY A 193 11.51 -4.88 10.09
N ILE A 194 11.29 -4.02 9.09
CA ILE A 194 12.19 -2.90 8.81
C ILE A 194 12.15 -1.83 9.92
N ALA A 195 10.95 -1.45 10.37
CA ALA A 195 10.79 -0.41 11.40
C ALA A 195 11.43 -0.84 12.73
N LEU A 196 11.27 -2.11 13.13
CA LEU A 196 11.89 -2.66 14.34
C LEU A 196 13.41 -2.74 14.23
N ALA A 197 13.94 -3.19 13.10
CA ALA A 197 15.40 -3.26 12.89
C ALA A 197 16.09 -1.89 13.02
N LEU A 198 15.36 -0.79 12.80
CA LEU A 198 15.89 0.56 12.86
C LEU A 198 15.66 1.28 14.20
N THR A 199 15.02 0.65 15.17
CA THR A 199 14.55 1.32 16.38
C THR A 199 15.09 0.64 17.62
N ASP A 200 15.60 1.43 18.57
CA ASP A 200 15.86 0.93 19.93
C ASP A 200 14.53 0.94 20.68
N LEU A 201 14.01 -0.25 21.03
CA LEU A 201 12.69 -0.39 21.64
C LEU A 201 12.64 0.28 23.03
N ALA A 202 11.88 1.37 23.13
CA ALA A 202 11.56 2.02 24.39
C ALA A 202 10.29 1.42 25.03
N GLU A 203 10.09 1.65 26.33
CA GLU A 203 8.93 1.17 27.10
C GLU A 203 7.57 1.51 26.45
N GLU A 204 7.45 2.70 25.86
CA GLU A 204 6.23 3.10 25.14
C GLU A 204 6.00 2.29 23.86
N GLN A 205 7.06 1.88 23.15
CA GLN A 205 6.94 1.05 21.93
C GLN A 205 6.62 -0.39 22.30
N CYS A 206 7.11 -0.85 23.45
CA CYS A 206 6.74 -2.13 24.03
C CYS A 206 5.24 -2.26 24.33
N SER A 207 4.56 -1.15 24.63
CA SER A 207 3.09 -1.16 24.81
C SER A 207 2.31 -1.55 23.55
N MET A 208 2.95 -1.47 22.37
CA MET A 208 2.35 -1.78 21.07
C MET A 208 2.56 -3.25 20.66
N LYS A 209 3.33 -4.01 21.45
CA LYS A 209 3.73 -5.40 21.15
C LYS A 209 2.57 -6.28 20.72
N ASP A 210 1.52 -6.36 21.53
CA ASP A 210 0.43 -7.31 21.31
C ASP A 210 -0.36 -6.97 20.05
N ASP A 211 -0.59 -5.68 19.79
CA ASP A 211 -1.26 -5.19 18.57
C ASP A 211 -0.44 -5.52 17.32
N ILE A 212 0.86 -5.21 17.35
CA ILE A 212 1.77 -5.48 16.23
C ILE A 212 1.86 -6.98 15.94
N LEU A 213 2.09 -7.81 16.96
CA LEU A 213 2.23 -9.26 16.80
C LEU A 213 0.92 -9.94 16.34
N ASP A 214 -0.24 -9.52 16.86
CA ASP A 214 -1.53 -10.05 16.43
C ASP A 214 -1.78 -9.76 14.95
N ILE A 215 -1.54 -8.52 14.50
CA ILE A 215 -1.74 -8.15 13.11
C ILE A 215 -0.74 -8.88 12.20
N MET A 216 0.53 -9.00 12.58
CA MET A 216 1.50 -9.79 11.81
C MET A 216 1.08 -11.25 11.69
N GLN A 217 0.63 -11.87 12.79
CA GLN A 217 0.19 -13.26 12.77
C GLN A 217 -1.02 -13.44 11.86
N LYS A 218 -1.99 -12.52 11.90
CA LYS A 218 -3.14 -12.52 10.99
C LYS A 218 -2.71 -12.38 9.54
N SER A 219 -1.79 -11.46 9.25
CA SER A 219 -1.27 -11.27 7.89
C SER A 219 -0.52 -12.48 7.36
N TYR A 220 0.30 -13.11 8.18
CA TYR A 220 0.98 -14.35 7.82
C TYR A 220 -0.02 -15.47 7.49
N ASN A 221 -1.03 -15.66 8.35
CA ASN A 221 -2.06 -16.68 8.15
C ASN A 221 -2.84 -16.44 6.84
N GLU A 222 -3.17 -15.19 6.54
CA GLU A 222 -3.89 -14.86 5.29
C GLU A 222 -3.04 -15.13 4.05
N MET A 223 -1.75 -14.77 4.09
CA MET A 223 -0.81 -15.13 3.00
C MET A 223 -0.71 -16.65 2.83
N GLN A 224 -0.69 -17.40 3.94
CA GLN A 224 -0.66 -18.87 3.86
C GLN A 224 -1.93 -19.41 3.20
N GLN A 225 -3.11 -18.88 3.54
CA GLN A 225 -4.37 -19.26 2.90
C GLN A 225 -4.37 -18.96 1.40
N ILE A 226 -3.91 -17.78 1.00
CA ILE A 226 -3.78 -17.41 -0.41
C ILE A 226 -2.84 -18.37 -1.15
N ASN A 227 -1.68 -18.69 -0.55
CA ASN A 227 -0.73 -19.63 -1.14
C ASN A 227 -1.33 -21.03 -1.33
N ASN A 228 -2.11 -21.52 -0.37
CA ASN A 228 -2.79 -22.80 -0.46
C ASN A 228 -3.79 -22.80 -1.63
N VAL A 229 -4.65 -21.78 -1.71
CA VAL A 229 -5.65 -21.62 -2.78
C VAL A 229 -4.97 -21.58 -4.16
N VAL A 230 -3.89 -20.82 -4.31
CA VAL A 230 -3.13 -20.73 -5.57
C VAL A 230 -2.43 -22.05 -5.91
N THR A 231 -1.91 -22.77 -4.92
CA THR A 231 -1.22 -24.06 -5.12
C THR A 231 -2.18 -25.15 -5.55
N GLU A 232 -3.36 -25.23 -4.91
CA GLU A 232 -4.43 -26.16 -5.28
C GLU A 232 -4.91 -25.92 -6.71
N ALA A 233 -5.14 -24.65 -7.08
CA ALA A 233 -5.55 -24.26 -8.43
C ALA A 233 -4.53 -24.67 -9.50
N ASN A 234 -3.23 -24.63 -9.15
CA ASN A 234 -2.13 -24.99 -10.04
C ASN A 234 -1.77 -26.48 -10.01
N LYS A 235 -2.68 -27.35 -9.54
CA LYS A 235 -2.52 -28.82 -9.48
C LYS A 235 -1.24 -29.23 -8.75
N ASN A 236 -0.93 -28.60 -7.62
CA ASN A 236 0.25 -28.90 -6.80
C ASN A 236 1.61 -28.62 -7.46
N LYS A 237 1.66 -27.83 -8.55
CA LYS A 237 2.92 -27.19 -8.93
C LYS A 237 3.21 -26.13 -7.89
N LYS A 238 4.10 -26.45 -6.94
CA LYS A 238 4.61 -25.49 -5.96
C LYS A 238 5.01 -24.21 -6.68
N VAL A 239 4.35 -23.11 -6.33
CA VAL A 239 4.76 -21.79 -6.80
C VAL A 239 5.89 -21.36 -5.87
N ASP A 240 7.12 -21.75 -6.24
CA ASP A 240 8.37 -21.56 -5.49
C ASP A 240 8.55 -20.12 -4.96
N PHE A 241 7.97 -19.13 -5.66
CA PHE A 241 7.96 -17.74 -5.22
C PHE A 241 7.18 -17.51 -3.91
N PHE A 242 5.93 -17.98 -3.82
CA PHE A 242 5.08 -17.73 -2.65
C PHE A 242 5.62 -18.43 -1.39
N GLU A 243 6.14 -19.66 -1.54
CA GLU A 243 6.77 -20.38 -0.41
C GLU A 243 8.03 -19.66 0.10
N LYS A 244 8.89 -19.14 -0.79
CA LYS A 244 10.06 -18.36 -0.39
C LYS A 244 9.66 -17.09 0.37
N VAL A 245 8.67 -16.35 -0.15
CA VAL A 245 8.19 -15.13 0.51
C VAL A 245 7.56 -15.45 1.87
N LEU A 246 6.82 -16.55 2.00
CA LEU A 246 6.29 -17.02 3.30
C LEU A 246 7.41 -17.35 4.30
N GLY A 247 8.51 -17.95 3.84
CA GLY A 247 9.69 -18.19 4.68
C GLY A 247 10.29 -16.90 5.23
N PHE A 248 10.48 -15.89 4.38
CA PHE A 248 10.94 -14.56 4.81
C PHE A 248 9.95 -13.89 5.77
N ALA A 249 8.66 -13.92 5.44
CA ALA A 249 7.58 -13.40 6.27
C ALA A 249 7.56 -14.03 7.68
N GLN A 250 7.74 -15.35 7.76
CA GLN A 250 7.82 -16.06 9.04
C GLN A 250 9.05 -15.65 9.84
N HIS A 251 10.20 -15.47 9.18
CA HIS A 251 11.41 -15.00 9.83
C HIS A 251 11.21 -13.59 10.40
N SER A 252 10.68 -12.65 9.61
CA SER A 252 10.40 -11.28 10.06
C SER A 252 9.43 -11.23 11.25
N TYR A 253 8.43 -12.12 11.29
CA TYR A 253 7.55 -12.25 12.45
C TYR A 253 8.29 -12.75 13.70
N ASN A 254 9.13 -13.77 13.55
CA ASN A 254 9.92 -14.29 14.66
C ASN A 254 10.91 -13.25 15.19
N ASP A 255 11.58 -12.51 14.31
CA ASP A 255 12.53 -11.46 14.69
C ASP A 255 11.82 -10.33 15.44
N ALA A 256 10.63 -9.94 14.97
CA ALA A 256 9.79 -8.96 15.66
C ALA A 256 9.40 -9.45 17.06
N LYS A 257 8.96 -10.71 17.16
CA LYS A 257 8.60 -11.34 18.43
C LYS A 257 9.77 -11.40 19.41
N GLU A 258 10.97 -11.75 18.93
CA GLU A 258 12.19 -11.77 19.74
C GLU A 258 12.57 -10.38 20.21
N SER A 259 12.56 -9.38 19.32
CA SER A 259 12.80 -7.98 19.67
C SER A 259 11.84 -7.52 20.77
N PHE A 260 10.56 -7.86 20.66
CA PHE A 260 9.56 -7.55 21.69
C PHE A 260 9.64 -8.42 22.95
N ASN A 261 10.47 -9.46 23.01
CA ASN A 261 10.72 -10.17 24.28
C ASN A 261 11.68 -9.42 25.20
N GLU A 262 12.42 -8.46 24.65
CA GLU A 262 13.29 -7.57 25.42
C GLU A 262 12.49 -6.48 26.16
N CYS A 263 11.23 -6.27 25.75
CA CYS A 263 10.24 -5.49 26.48
C CYS A 263 9.87 -6.19 27.80
N LYS A 264 10.40 -5.66 28.91
CA LYS A 264 10.09 -6.10 30.28
C LYS A 264 8.85 -5.43 30.82
#